data_AF-A0A914BI02-F1
#
_entry.id   AF-A0A914BI02-F1
#
_cell.length_a   1.000
_cell.length_b   1.000
_cell.length_c   1.000
_cell.angle_alpha   90.00
_cell.angle_beta   90.00
_cell.angle_gamma   90.00
#
_symmetry.space_group_name_H-M   'P 1'
#
loop_
_entity.id
_entity.type
_entity.pdbx_description
1 polymer ?
#
loop_
_entity_poly.entity_id
_entity_poly.type
_entity_poly.pdbx_seq_one_letter_code
_entity_poly.pdbx_strand_id
1 'polypeptide(L)'
;MRDSAAAKDLLYRRMRALVDYQSANKALEKARAKNKDVQQAEMKQQESCDKFEKISEVAKAELSDFKTRRVTAYRKHLVELAELELKHAKAQVQLLKNCLSSLQDN
;
A
#
# COMPACT_ATOMS: atom_id res chain seq x y z
N MET A 1 0.27 -8.97 -2.34
CA MET A 1 1.40 -8.52 -3.20
C MET A 1 1.04 -7.34 -4.12
N ARG A 2 -0.14 -7.33 -4.77
CA ARG A 2 -0.55 -6.24 -5.68
C ARG A 2 -0.63 -4.86 -5.01
N ASP A 3 -1.23 -4.76 -3.83
CA ASP A 3 -1.33 -3.49 -3.10
C ASP A 3 0.03 -2.95 -2.63
N SER A 4 0.97 -3.83 -2.28
CA SER A 4 2.34 -3.44 -1.91
C SER A 4 3.09 -2.82 -3.10
N ALA A 5 2.92 -3.38 -4.29
CA ALA A 5 3.49 -2.83 -5.52
C ALA A 5 2.84 -1.49 -5.89
N ALA A 6 1.52 -1.39 -5.77
CA ALA A 6 0.78 -0.14 -6.00
C ALA A 6 1.21 0.98 -5.04
N ALA A 7 1.36 0.67 -3.74
CA ALA A 7 1.86 1.62 -2.76
C ALA A 7 3.27 2.12 -3.08
N LYS A 8 4.17 1.22 -3.51
CA LYS A 8 5.53 1.57 -3.92
C LYS A 8 5.53 2.51 -5.13
N ASP A 9 4.73 2.19 -6.15
CA ASP A 9 4.60 3.02 -7.35
C ASP A 9 4.03 4.41 -7.04
N LEU A 10 2.99 4.49 -6.21
CA LEU A 10 2.41 5.75 -5.75
C LEU A 10 3.43 6.63 -5.03
N LEU A 11 4.19 6.06 -4.09
CA LEU A 11 5.25 6.77 -3.38
C LEU A 11 6.36 7.24 -4.33
N TYR A 12 6.71 6.43 -5.33
CA TYR A 12 7.68 6.83 -6.35
C TYR A 12 7.19 8.02 -7.19
N ARG A 13 5.93 7.98 -7.67
CA ARG A 13 5.31 9.11 -8.39
C ARG A 13 5.27 10.38 -7.54
N ARG A 14 4.92 10.26 -6.25
CA ARG A 14 4.96 11.38 -5.30
C ARG A 14 6.37 11.95 -5.13
N MET A 15 7.37 11.08 -4.98
CA MET A 15 8.77 11.49 -4.85
C MET A 15 9.25 12.26 -6.09
N ARG A 16 8.90 11.79 -7.29
CA ARG A 16 9.22 12.48 -8.55
C ARG A 16 8.57 13.88 -8.60
N ALA A 17 7.30 13.99 -8.25
CA ALA A 17 6.62 15.29 -8.20
C ALA A 17 7.24 16.25 -7.18
N LEU A 18 7.72 15.74 -6.03
CA LEU A 18 8.44 16.55 -5.05
C LEU A 18 9.77 17.09 -5.62
N VAL A 19 10.52 16.25 -6.32
CA VAL A 19 11.79 16.67 -6.96
C VAL A 19 11.53 17.74 -8.01
N ASP A 20 10.49 17.58 -8.82
CA ASP A 20 10.08 18.57 -9.83
C ASP A 20 9.72 19.91 -9.14
N TYR A 21 8.93 19.85 -8.07
CA TYR A 21 8.54 21.02 -7.28
C TYR A 21 9.75 21.74 -6.65
N GLN A 22 10.66 21.01 -6.02
CA GLN A 22 11.90 21.57 -5.46
C GLN A 22 12.78 22.22 -6.53
N SER A 23 12.84 21.62 -7.72
CA SER A 23 13.58 22.16 -8.86
C SER A 23 12.94 23.46 -9.38
N ALA A 24 11.59 23.50 -9.47
CA ALA A 24 10.85 24.70 -9.86
C ALA A 24 11.02 25.84 -8.84
N ASN A 25 10.97 25.54 -7.53
CA ASN A 25 11.29 26.51 -6.47
C ASN A 25 12.70 27.10 -6.66
N LYS A 26 13.71 26.27 -6.88
CA LYS A 26 15.08 26.75 -7.11
C LYS A 26 15.20 27.59 -8.38
N ALA A 27 14.43 27.28 -9.42
CA ALA A 27 14.40 28.07 -10.65
C ALA A 27 13.74 29.44 -10.44
N LEU A 28 12.64 29.48 -9.67
CA LEU A 28 11.97 30.71 -9.28
C LEU A 28 12.88 31.64 -8.47
N GLU A 29 13.60 31.11 -7.49
CA GLU A 29 14.56 31.90 -6.71
C GLU A 29 15.66 32.51 -7.59
N LYS A 30 16.14 31.78 -8.60
CA LYS A 30 17.10 32.31 -9.59
C LYS A 30 16.49 33.39 -10.48
N ALA A 31 15.25 33.23 -10.91
CA ALA A 31 14.53 34.20 -11.73
C ALA A 31 14.32 35.51 -10.96
N ARG A 32 13.92 35.41 -9.69
CA ARG A 32 13.80 36.54 -8.75
C ARG A 32 15.12 37.26 -8.53
N ALA A 33 16.20 36.52 -8.26
CA ALA A 33 17.53 37.10 -8.07
C ALA A 33 18.05 37.87 -9.30
N LYS A 34 17.63 37.49 -10.52
CA LYS A 34 18.00 38.14 -11.77
C LYS A 34 16.98 39.16 -12.28
N ASN A 35 15.83 39.32 -11.60
CA ASN A 35 14.67 40.08 -12.06
C ASN A 35 14.28 39.77 -13.53
N LYS A 36 14.36 38.49 -13.91
CA LYS A 36 14.11 38.05 -15.29
C LYS A 36 13.25 36.79 -15.30
N ASP A 37 12.25 36.76 -16.18
CA ASP A 37 11.34 35.63 -16.40
C ASP A 37 10.58 35.18 -15.13
N VAL A 38 10.39 36.09 -14.17
CA VAL A 38 9.81 35.79 -12.84
C VAL A 38 8.40 35.21 -12.96
N GLN A 39 7.52 35.86 -13.73
CA GLN A 39 6.13 35.40 -13.89
C GLN A 39 6.05 33.98 -14.46
N GLN A 40 6.87 33.66 -15.46
CA GLN A 40 6.91 32.32 -16.04
C GLN A 40 7.42 31.27 -15.03
N ALA A 41 8.42 31.62 -14.23
CA ALA A 41 8.93 30.74 -13.19
C ALA A 41 7.93 30.52 -12.05
N GLU A 42 7.14 31.55 -11.70
CA GLU A 42 6.05 31.45 -10.70
C GLU A 42 4.94 30.52 -11.18
N MET A 43 4.47 30.66 -12.42
CA MET A 43 3.47 29.75 -12.98
C MET A 43 3.94 28.29 -12.95
N LYS A 44 5.18 28.03 -13.38
CA LYS A 44 5.75 26.68 -13.40
C LYS A 44 5.93 26.08 -12.01
N GLN A 45 6.28 26.92 -11.03
CA GLN A 45 6.37 26.52 -9.64
C GLN A 45 4.99 26.17 -9.08
N GLN A 46 3.97 26.98 -9.36
CA GLN A 46 2.60 26.72 -8.92
C GLN A 46 2.07 25.40 -9.50
N GLU A 47 2.23 25.16 -10.81
CA GLU A 47 1.82 23.91 -11.45
C GLU A 47 2.50 22.68 -10.81
N SER A 48 3.77 22.81 -10.44
CA SER A 48 4.53 21.73 -9.81
C SER A 48 4.10 21.51 -8.35
N CYS A 49 3.76 22.58 -7.64
CA CYS A 49 3.19 22.56 -6.29
C CYS A 49 1.85 21.84 -6.29
N ASP A 50 0.90 22.28 -7.14
CA ASP A 50 -0.45 21.72 -7.25
C ASP A 50 -0.40 20.22 -7.56
N LYS A 51 0.49 19.82 -8.47
CA LYS A 51 0.71 18.41 -8.82
C LYS A 51 1.21 17.60 -7.62
N PHE A 52 2.19 18.12 -6.89
CA PHE A 52 2.74 17.44 -5.70
C PHE A 52 1.70 17.32 -4.58
N GLU A 53 0.92 18.37 -4.33
CA GLU A 53 -0.15 18.39 -3.33
C GLU A 53 -1.25 17.40 -3.67
N LYS A 54 -1.74 17.42 -4.92
CA LYS A 54 -2.76 16.47 -5.39
C LYS A 54 -2.33 15.02 -5.21
N ILE A 55 -1.09 14.68 -5.59
CA ILE A 55 -0.56 13.32 -5.39
C ILE A 55 -0.42 13.00 -3.90
N SER A 56 0.00 13.98 -3.08
CA SER A 56 0.17 13.79 -1.64
C SER A 56 -1.14 13.51 -0.93
N GLU A 57 -2.23 14.19 -1.29
CA GLU A 57 -3.55 13.94 -0.72
C GLU A 57 -4.09 12.55 -1.08
N VAL A 58 -4.00 12.17 -2.36
CA VAL A 58 -4.37 10.80 -2.80
C VAL A 58 -3.51 9.76 -2.09
N ALA A 59 -2.21 9.99 -1.96
CA ALA A 59 -1.30 9.05 -1.31
C ALA A 59 -1.64 8.83 0.17
N LYS A 60 -2.03 9.86 0.91
CA LYS A 60 -2.44 9.72 2.32
C LYS A 60 -3.64 8.78 2.45
N ALA A 61 -4.67 8.98 1.61
CA ALA A 61 -5.88 8.15 1.62
C ALA A 61 -5.56 6.71 1.20
N GLU A 62 -4.94 6.50 0.04
CA GLU A 62 -4.67 5.17 -0.50
C GLU A 62 -3.77 4.33 0.41
N LEU A 63 -2.74 4.93 1.03
CA LEU A 63 -1.85 4.21 1.95
C LEU A 63 -2.59 3.73 3.21
N SER A 64 -3.55 4.53 3.71
CA SER A 64 -4.42 4.12 4.81
C SER A 64 -5.29 2.92 4.40
N ASP A 65 -5.88 2.99 3.21
CA ASP A 65 -6.73 1.92 2.69
C ASP A 65 -5.96 0.62 2.43
N PHE A 66 -4.75 0.70 1.88
CA PHE A 66 -3.87 -0.48 1.72
C PHE A 66 -3.56 -1.14 3.06
N LYS A 67 -3.29 -0.35 4.11
CA LYS A 67 -3.04 -0.88 5.46
C LYS A 67 -4.28 -1.58 6.00
N THR A 68 -5.45 -0.95 5.90
CA THR A 68 -6.72 -1.51 6.39
C THR A 68 -7.06 -2.82 5.66
N ARG A 69 -7.00 -2.84 4.32
CA ARG A 69 -7.26 -4.05 3.54
C ARG A 69 -6.30 -5.19 3.89
N ARG A 70 -5.02 -4.87 4.11
CA ARG A 70 -4.02 -5.87 4.51
C ARG A 70 -4.35 -6.51 5.85
N VAL A 71 -4.72 -5.72 6.85
CA VAL A 71 -5.10 -6.25 8.17
C VAL A 71 -6.34 -7.13 8.08
N THR A 72 -7.37 -6.68 7.37
CA THR A 72 -8.59 -7.46 7.16
C THR A 72 -8.31 -8.78 6.46
N ALA A 73 -7.48 -8.78 5.41
CA ALA A 73 -7.09 -9.99 4.70
C ALA A 73 -6.35 -10.97 5.60
N TYR A 74 -5.35 -10.52 6.37
CA TYR A 74 -4.64 -11.40 7.30
C TYR A 74 -5.56 -11.99 8.37
N ARG A 75 -6.43 -11.17 8.96
CA ARG A 75 -7.41 -11.65 9.93
C ARG A 75 -8.28 -12.76 9.34
N LYS A 76 -8.82 -12.53 8.13
CA LYS A 76 -9.65 -13.52 7.43
C LYS A 76 -8.87 -14.82 7.19
N HIS A 77 -7.67 -14.73 6.63
CA HIS A 77 -6.86 -15.91 6.31
C HIS A 77 -6.44 -16.71 7.54
N LEU A 78 -6.12 -16.05 8.66
CA LEU A 78 -5.77 -16.75 9.90
C LEU A 78 -6.97 -17.49 10.49
N VAL A 79 -8.17 -16.90 10.44
CA VAL A 79 -9.40 -17.55 10.88
C VAL A 79 -9.72 -18.75 10.00
N GLU A 80 -9.72 -18.56 8.68
CA GLU A 80 -9.99 -19.64 7.71
C GLU A 80 -9.00 -20.80 7.86
N LEU A 81 -7.72 -20.50 8.09
CA LEU A 81 -6.69 -21.51 8.32
C LEU A 81 -6.96 -22.30 9.60
N ALA A 82 -7.22 -21.62 10.72
CA ALA A 82 -7.49 -22.27 12.00
C ALA A 82 -8.75 -23.14 11.95
N GLU A 83 -9.81 -22.68 11.28
CA GLU A 83 -11.04 -23.47 11.07
C GLU A 83 -10.77 -24.73 10.24
N LEU A 84 -9.94 -24.61 9.20
CA LEU A 84 -9.56 -25.73 8.35
C LEU A 84 -8.72 -26.75 9.12
N GLU A 85 -7.73 -26.29 9.89
CA GLU A 85 -6.90 -27.14 10.74
C GLU A 85 -7.75 -27.89 11.78
N LEU A 86 -8.71 -27.21 12.42
CA LEU A 86 -9.64 -27.85 13.36
C LEU A 86 -10.48 -28.93 12.69
N LYS A 87 -10.97 -28.67 11.47
CA LYS A 87 -11.74 -29.65 10.69
C LYS A 87 -10.89 -30.87 10.36
N HIS A 88 -9.63 -30.67 9.92
CA HIS A 88 -8.70 -31.75 9.63
C HIS A 88 -8.37 -32.57 10.88
N ALA A 89 -8.07 -31.93 12.00
CA ALA A 89 -7.79 -32.62 13.26
C ALA A 89 -8.96 -33.49 13.72
N LYS A 90 -10.20 -32.97 13.64
CA LYS A 90 -11.42 -33.74 13.95
C LYS A 90 -11.59 -34.96 13.04
N ALA A 91 -11.38 -34.78 11.73
CA ALA A 91 -11.46 -35.88 10.77
C ALA A 91 -10.39 -36.96 11.02
N GLN A 92 -9.15 -36.55 11.32
CA GLN A 92 -8.06 -37.47 11.68
C GLN A 92 -8.39 -38.26 12.94
N VAL A 93 -8.87 -37.59 14.00
CA VAL A 93 -9.29 -38.26 15.24
C VAL A 93 -10.40 -39.27 14.98
N GLN A 94 -11.38 -38.94 14.14
CA GLN A 94 -12.46 -39.86 13.80
C GLN A 94 -11.94 -41.09 13.04
N LEU A 95 -11.04 -40.90 12.08
CA LEU A 95 -10.43 -41.99 11.32
C LEU A 95 -9.64 -42.92 12.24
N LEU A 96 -8.84 -42.37 13.15
CA LEU A 96 -8.09 -43.17 14.14
C LEU A 96 -9.01 -43.97 15.06
N LYS A 97 -10.11 -43.36 15.54
CA LYS A 97 -11.13 -44.07 16.33
C LYS A 97 -11.73 -45.25 15.56
N ASN A 98 -12.11 -45.03 14.30
CA ASN A 98 -12.67 -46.09 13.46
C ASN A 98 -11.67 -47.25 13.26
N CYS A 99 -10.39 -46.93 13.03
CA CYS A 99 -9.33 -47.94 12.93
C CYS A 99 -9.19 -48.75 14.23
N LEU A 100 -9.17 -48.09 15.39
CA LEU A 100 -9.08 -48.77 16.68
C LEU A 100 -10.27 -49.69 16.93
N SER A 101 -11.50 -49.25 16.64
CA SER A 101 -12.70 -50.10 16.77
C SER A 101 -12.60 -51.35 15.88
N SER A 102 -12.19 -51.19 14.61
CA SER A 102 -12.03 -52.34 13.71
C SER A 102 -10.98 -53.36 14.16
N LEU A 103 -9.99 -52.93 14.94
CA LEU A 103 -8.97 -53.82 15.52
C LEU A 103 -9.45 -54.49 16.81
N GLN A 104 -10.38 -53.88 17.55
CA GLN A 104 -10.97 -54.46 18.76
C GLN A 104 -12.07 -55.50 18.44
N ASP A 105 -12.72 -55.36 17.29
CA ASP A 105 -13.77 -56.28 16.82
C ASP A 105 -13.22 -57.56 16.15
N ASN A 106 -11.89 -57.72 16.06
CA ASN A 106 -11.18 -58.94 15.60
C ASN A 106 -10.49 -59.64 16.78
#